data_AF-A0A1F2THP8-F1
#
_entry.id   AF-A0A1F2THP8-F1
#
_cell.length_a   1.000
_cell.length_b   1.000
_cell.length_c   1.000
_cell.angle_alpha   90.00
_cell.angle_beta   90.00
_cell.angle_gamma   90.00
#
_symmetry.space_group_name_H-M   'P 1'
#
loop_
_entity.id
_entity.type
_entity.pdbx_description
1 polymer ?
#
loop_
_entity_poly.entity_id
_entity_poly.type
_entity_poly.pdbx_seq_one_letter_code
_entity_poly.pdbx_strand_id
1 'polypeptide(L)'
;MLMKRPCFICRRWFVPDRRVGRRQRACSALACQIARRAKTQACWRRRNPDYFIAHRIQRRRLKAEEPEAVVLPLALPPPLSQLPWDLAQDAFGVVGTDFLGHLGRVLLGAAQDQRAVQVVDSTGEAG
;
A
#
# COMPACT_ATOMS: atom_id res chain seq x y z
N MET A 1 40.26 3.17 7.33
CA MET A 1 39.66 3.96 6.23
C MET A 1 38.57 3.15 5.54
N LEU A 2 37.50 3.78 5.04
CA LEU A 2 36.50 3.09 4.21
C LEU A 2 37.01 3.03 2.78
N MET A 3 37.03 1.83 2.20
CA MET A 3 37.48 1.61 0.82
C MET A 3 36.40 2.03 -0.17
N LYS A 4 36.84 2.56 -1.32
CA LYS A 4 35.95 2.82 -2.46
C LYS A 4 35.29 1.52 -2.90
N ARG A 5 34.04 1.60 -3.34
CA ARG A 5 33.29 0.48 -3.89
C ARG A 5 32.32 0.95 -4.98
N PRO A 6 31.88 0.08 -5.90
CA PRO A 6 30.86 0.44 -6.88
C PRO A 6 29.49 0.61 -6.22
N CYS A 7 28.74 1.60 -6.68
CA CYS A 7 27.32 1.77 -6.38
C CYS A 7 26.51 0.62 -6.99
N PHE A 8 25.63 -0.04 -6.23
CA PHE A 8 24.80 -1.12 -6.76
C PHE A 8 23.77 -0.65 -7.81
N ILE A 9 23.52 0.66 -7.92
CA ILE A 9 22.54 1.25 -8.84
C ILE A 9 23.23 1.76 -10.11
N CYS A 10 24.08 2.79 -9.99
CA CYS A 10 24.75 3.40 -11.15
C CYS A 10 26.16 2.85 -11.43
N ARG A 11 26.66 1.88 -10.63
CA ARG A 11 27.99 1.25 -10.76
C ARG A 11 29.21 2.18 -10.60
N ARG A 12 29.02 3.49 -10.48
CA ARG A 12 30.10 4.44 -10.17
C ARG A 12 30.76 4.13 -8.83
N TRP A 13 32.09 4.19 -8.79
CA TRP A 13 32.87 4.03 -7.56
C TRP A 13 32.65 5.22 -6.63
N PHE A 14 32.37 4.94 -5.35
CA PHE A 14 32.17 5.95 -4.31
C PHE A 14 32.81 5.49 -2.99
N VAL A 15 33.15 6.44 -2.12
CA VAL A 15 33.56 6.17 -0.74
C VAL A 15 32.31 6.16 0.14
N PRO A 16 32.00 5.07 0.86
CA PRO A 16 30.88 5.04 1.80
C PRO A 16 31.01 6.08 2.92
N ASP A 17 29.86 6.59 3.38
CA ASP A 17 29.76 7.44 4.56
C ASP A 17 30.27 6.70 5.81
N ARG A 18 31.04 7.37 6.66
CA ARG A 18 31.61 6.80 7.89
C ARG A 18 30.57 6.25 8.85
N ARG A 19 29.40 6.87 8.97
CA ARG A 19 28.31 6.44 9.87
C ARG A 19 27.65 5.15 9.41
N VAL A 20 27.52 4.97 8.10
CA VAL A 20 26.85 3.79 7.52
C VAL A 20 27.85 2.67 7.24
N GLY A 21 29.06 3.05 6.82
CA GLY A 21 30.17 2.16 6.51
C GLY A 21 29.82 1.19 5.39
N ARG A 22 30.23 -0.08 5.57
CA ARG A 22 30.03 -1.16 4.58
C ARG A 22 28.55 -1.46 4.27
N ARG A 23 27.60 -0.97 5.09
CA ARG A 23 26.15 -1.12 4.85
C ARG A 23 25.65 -0.19 3.74
N GLN A 24 26.38 0.86 3.37
CA GLN A 24 26.00 1.71 2.25
C GLN A 24 26.30 0.99 0.94
N ARG A 25 25.24 0.64 0.21
CA ARG A 25 25.30 -0.09 -1.07
C ARG A 25 25.14 0.80 -2.29
N ALA A 26 24.67 2.04 -2.12
CA ALA A 26 24.47 3.01 -3.19
C ALA A 26 25.11 4.36 -2.84
N CYS A 27 25.63 5.06 -3.86
CA CYS A 27 26.20 6.39 -3.69
C CYS A 27 25.13 7.43 -3.30
N SER A 28 25.55 8.58 -2.79
CA SER A 28 24.66 9.66 -2.33
C SER A 28 23.96 10.46 -3.44
N ALA A 29 24.22 10.13 -4.72
CA ALA A 29 23.54 10.79 -5.84
C ALA A 29 22.01 10.63 -5.72
N LEU A 30 21.29 11.73 -5.96
CA LEU A 30 19.83 11.80 -5.77
C LEU A 30 19.08 10.68 -6.49
N ALA A 31 19.38 10.46 -7.78
CA ALA A 31 18.77 9.40 -8.57
C ALA A 31 18.96 7.99 -7.95
N CYS A 32 20.16 7.71 -7.41
CA CYS A 32 20.45 6.44 -6.75
C CYS A 32 19.71 6.32 -5.41
N GLN A 33 19.60 7.40 -4.64
CA GLN A 33 18.84 7.37 -3.39
C GLN A 33 17.33 7.20 -3.64
N ILE A 34 16.78 7.83 -4.68
CA ILE A 34 15.39 7.65 -5.11
C ILE A 34 15.14 6.19 -5.50
N ALA A 35 15.96 5.63 -6.39
CA ALA A 35 15.81 4.24 -6.84
C ALA A 35 15.95 3.23 -5.67
N ARG A 36 16.91 3.47 -4.76
CA ARG A 36 17.05 2.67 -3.54
C ARG A 36 15.80 2.77 -2.67
N ARG A 37 15.30 3.98 -2.41
CA ARG A 37 14.12 4.22 -1.57
C ARG A 37 12.89 3.56 -2.18
N ALA A 38 12.71 3.65 -3.50
CA ALA A 38 11.63 2.99 -4.22
C ALA A 38 11.67 1.47 -4.05
N LYS A 39 12.85 0.85 -4.24
CA LYS A 39 13.04 -0.60 -4.03
C LYS A 39 12.79 -1.02 -2.59
N THR A 40 13.34 -0.29 -1.61
CA THR A 40 13.14 -0.59 -0.19
C THR A 40 11.67 -0.48 0.18
N GLN A 41 10.98 0.58 -0.25
CA GLN A 41 9.54 0.73 -0.03
C GLN A 41 8.76 -0.42 -0.69
N ALA A 42 9.01 -0.73 -1.96
CA ALA A 42 8.32 -1.82 -2.66
C ALA A 42 8.49 -3.18 -1.95
N CYS A 43 9.73 -3.53 -1.57
CA CYS A 43 10.00 -4.75 -0.81
C CYS A 43 9.28 -4.76 0.54
N TRP A 44 9.23 -3.61 1.22
CA TRP A 44 8.53 -3.49 2.49
C TRP A 44 7.01 -3.61 2.33
N ARG A 45 6.40 -2.94 1.34
CA ARG A 45 4.95 -3.05 1.05
C ARG A 45 4.55 -4.48 0.70
N ARG A 46 5.38 -5.19 -0.06
CA ARG A 46 5.13 -6.61 -0.37
C ARG A 46 5.14 -7.51 0.87
N ARG A 47 5.97 -7.19 1.87
CA ARG A 47 6.01 -7.93 3.14
C ARG A 47 4.92 -7.52 4.13
N ASN A 48 4.35 -6.32 3.95
CA ASN A 48 3.35 -5.73 4.86
C ASN A 48 2.16 -5.23 4.03
N PRO A 49 1.42 -6.13 3.35
CA PRO A 49 0.35 -5.75 2.44
C PRO A 49 -0.83 -5.07 3.14
N ASP A 50 -1.06 -5.42 4.41
CA ASP A 50 -2.16 -4.99 5.26
C ASP A 50 -1.85 -3.71 6.07
N TYR A 51 -0.57 -3.40 6.29
CA TYR A 51 -0.15 -2.31 7.19
C TYR A 51 -0.87 -0.99 6.97
N PHE A 52 -0.98 -0.52 5.72
CA PHE A 52 -1.60 0.78 5.45
C PHE A 52 -3.10 0.77 5.71
N ILE A 53 -3.76 -0.38 5.50
CA ILE A 53 -5.17 -0.55 5.77
C ILE A 53 -5.41 -0.60 7.28
N ALA A 54 -4.66 -1.45 8.00
CA ALA A 54 -4.72 -1.53 9.46
C ALA A 54 -4.45 -0.17 10.11
N HIS A 55 -3.41 0.53 9.66
CA HIS A 55 -3.08 1.87 10.14
C HIS A 55 -4.19 2.89 9.84
N ARG A 56 -4.86 2.81 8.68
CA ARG A 56 -5.99 3.70 8.36
C ARG A 56 -7.18 3.45 9.27
N ILE A 57 -7.55 2.19 9.50
CA ILE A 57 -8.64 1.80 10.40
C ILE A 57 -8.35 2.28 11.82
N GLN A 58 -7.12 2.04 12.31
CA GLN A 58 -6.71 2.50 13.64
C GLN A 58 -6.76 4.03 13.76
N ARG A 59 -6.30 4.76 12.74
CA ARG A 59 -6.39 6.23 12.74
C ARG A 59 -7.83 6.73 12.73
N ARG A 60 -8.73 6.07 11.99
CA ARG A 60 -10.15 6.43 11.98
C ARG A 60 -10.81 6.12 13.32
N ARG A 61 -10.45 5.02 13.98
CA ARG A 61 -10.86 4.73 15.36
C ARG A 61 -10.47 5.85 16.32
N LEU A 62 -9.18 6.22 16.35
CA LEU A 62 -8.69 7.27 17.25
C LEU A 62 -9.41 8.60 17.01
N LYS A 63 -9.71 8.92 15.74
CA LYS A 63 -10.51 10.10 15.41
C LYS A 63 -11.96 9.98 15.88
N ALA A 64 -12.57 8.80 15.79
CA ALA A 64 -13.95 8.57 16.24
C ALA A 64 -14.11 8.65 17.76
N GLU A 65 -13.03 8.42 18.52
CA GLU A 65 -13.02 8.52 19.99
C GLU A 65 -12.94 10.00 20.47
N GLU A 66 -12.69 10.96 19.58
CA GLU A 66 -12.67 12.40 19.94
C GLU A 66 -14.11 12.95 20.11
N PRO A 67 -14.40 13.68 21.20
CA PRO A 67 -15.77 14.01 21.62
C PRO A 67 -16.56 14.90 20.64
N GLU A 68 -15.88 15.65 19.76
CA GLU A 68 -16.50 16.54 18.77
C GLU A 68 -16.14 16.14 17.32
N ALA A 69 -15.55 14.96 17.13
CA ALA A 69 -15.10 14.57 15.80
C ALA A 69 -16.24 14.11 14.91
N VAL A 70 -16.45 14.86 13.83
CA VAL A 70 -17.24 14.39 12.69
C VAL A 70 -16.39 13.42 11.87
N VAL A 71 -16.76 12.15 11.92
CA VAL A 71 -16.14 11.10 11.11
C VAL A 71 -16.96 10.93 9.83
N LEU A 72 -16.41 11.40 8.72
CA LEU A 72 -17.02 11.22 7.41
C LEU A 72 -17.04 9.73 7.02
N PRO A 73 -18.13 9.23 6.42
CA PRO A 73 -18.20 7.87 5.89
C PRO A 73 -17.05 7.55 4.93
N LEU A 74 -16.73 6.26 4.78
CA LEU A 74 -15.74 5.84 3.79
C LEU A 74 -16.22 6.12 2.37
N ALA A 75 -15.38 6.79 1.59
CA ALA A 75 -15.57 6.91 0.14
C ALA A 75 -15.21 5.59 -0.55
N LEU A 76 -16.22 4.76 -0.81
CA LEU A 76 -16.08 3.50 -1.52
C LEU A 76 -16.43 3.67 -3.00
N PRO A 77 -15.81 2.87 -3.90
CA PRO A 77 -16.13 2.93 -5.33
C PRO A 77 -17.46 2.21 -5.61
N PRO A 78 -18.16 2.53 -6.71
CA PRO A 78 -19.25 1.67 -7.20
C PRO A 78 -18.74 0.24 -7.48
N PRO A 79 -19.57 -0.81 -7.27
CA PRO A 79 -20.94 -0.76 -6.74
C PRO A 79 -21.00 -0.65 -5.21
N LEU A 80 -19.88 -0.72 -4.49
CA LEU A 80 -19.87 -0.68 -3.02
C LEU A 80 -20.48 0.61 -2.47
N SER A 81 -20.33 1.74 -3.16
CA SER A 81 -20.95 3.02 -2.77
C SER A 81 -22.48 3.01 -2.72
N GLN A 82 -23.14 2.00 -3.30
CA GLN A 82 -24.60 1.88 -3.37
C GLN A 82 -25.19 1.17 -2.14
N LEU A 83 -24.34 0.62 -1.27
CA LEU A 83 -24.80 -0.04 -0.04
C LEU A 83 -25.15 1.02 1.03
N PRO A 84 -26.14 0.73 1.90
CA PRO A 84 -26.52 1.62 3.00
C PRO A 84 -25.48 1.57 4.14
N TRP A 85 -24.37 2.29 3.96
CA TRP A 85 -23.24 2.30 4.89
C TRP A 85 -23.53 2.99 6.22
N ASP A 86 -24.54 3.86 6.26
CA ASP A 86 -25.10 4.45 7.48
C ASP A 86 -25.65 3.36 8.41
N LEU A 87 -26.50 2.46 7.90
CA LEU A 87 -27.03 1.33 8.68
C LEU A 87 -25.92 0.41 9.19
N ALA A 88 -24.89 0.17 8.37
CA ALA A 88 -23.74 -0.61 8.80
C ALA A 88 -22.97 0.10 9.92
N GLN A 89 -22.80 1.42 9.84
CA GLN A 89 -22.14 2.21 10.88
C GLN A 89 -22.91 2.20 12.20
N ASP A 90 -24.24 2.26 12.17
CA ASP A 90 -25.05 2.18 13.38
C ASP A 90 -24.95 0.80 14.05
N ALA A 91 -24.91 -0.28 13.25
CA ALA A 91 -24.84 -1.65 13.75
C ALA A 91 -23.42 -2.06 14.22
N PHE A 92 -22.37 -1.67 13.49
CA PHE A 92 -21.01 -2.17 13.68
C PHE A 92 -20.01 -1.11 14.16
N GLY A 93 -20.45 0.15 14.28
CA GLY A 93 -19.58 1.29 14.55
C GLY A 93 -18.63 1.62 13.40
N VAL A 94 -17.89 2.72 13.54
CA VAL A 94 -16.94 3.21 12.52
C VAL A 94 -15.91 2.14 12.14
N VAL A 95 -15.35 1.43 13.13
CA VAL A 95 -14.28 0.43 12.89
C VAL A 95 -14.80 -0.78 12.13
N GLY A 96 -15.97 -1.30 12.52
CA GLY A 96 -16.58 -2.46 11.86
C GLY A 96 -16.99 -2.13 10.43
N THR A 97 -17.59 -0.96 10.21
CA THR A 97 -17.91 -0.46 8.88
C THR A 97 -16.67 -0.26 8.03
N ASP A 98 -15.59 0.27 8.61
CA ASP A 98 -14.34 0.44 7.88
C ASP A 98 -13.73 -0.89 7.42
N PHE A 99 -13.78 -1.90 8.29
CA PHE A 99 -13.36 -3.25 7.96
C PHE A 99 -14.20 -3.84 6.83
N LEU A 100 -15.53 -3.75 6.90
CA LEU A 100 -16.45 -4.26 5.89
C LEU A 100 -16.25 -3.58 4.53
N GLY A 101 -16.08 -2.26 4.50
CA GLY A 101 -15.76 -1.51 3.28
C GLY A 101 -14.44 -1.96 2.64
N HIS A 102 -13.43 -2.26 3.46
CA HIS A 102 -12.16 -2.80 2.98
C HIS A 102 -12.26 -4.23 2.47
N LEU A 103 -12.97 -5.10 3.18
CA LEU A 103 -13.26 -6.47 2.74
C LEU A 103 -13.98 -6.48 1.39
N GLY A 104 -15.04 -5.68 1.25
CA GLY A 104 -15.79 -5.55 0.00
C GLY A 104 -14.91 -5.12 -1.17
N ARG A 105 -13.94 -4.21 -0.95
CA ARG A 105 -13.01 -3.78 -2.00
C ARG A 105 -12.03 -4.87 -2.42
N VAL A 106 -11.56 -5.70 -1.48
CA VAL A 106 -10.71 -6.86 -1.78
C VAL A 106 -11.49 -7.87 -2.63
N LEU A 107 -12.73 -8.18 -2.23
CA LEU A 107 -13.58 -9.12 -2.96
C LEU A 107 -13.92 -8.61 -4.37
N LEU A 108 -14.27 -7.33 -4.51
CA LEU A 108 -14.57 -6.72 -5.80
C LEU A 108 -13.36 -6.75 -6.74
N GLY A 109 -12.16 -6.43 -6.22
CA GLY A 109 -10.92 -6.51 -6.99
C GLY A 109 -10.63 -7.94 -7.45
N ALA A 110 -10.70 -8.91 -6.53
CA ALA A 110 -10.49 -10.32 -6.87
C ALA A 110 -11.49 -10.82 -7.93
N ALA A 111 -12.77 -10.42 -7.84
CA ALA A 111 -13.78 -10.76 -8.83
C ALA A 111 -13.49 -10.12 -10.21
N GLN A 112 -13.04 -8.87 -10.23
CA GLN A 112 -12.65 -8.18 -11.48
C GLN A 112 -11.43 -8.84 -12.12
N ASP A 113 -10.42 -9.20 -11.32
CA ASP A 113 -9.21 -9.87 -11.80
C ASP A 113 -9.56 -11.23 -12.42
N GLN A 114 -10.43 -12.02 -11.79
CA GLN A 114 -10.90 -13.30 -12.34
C GLN A 114 -11.65 -13.12 -13.67
N ARG A 115 -12.53 -12.12 -13.78
CA ARG A 115 -13.22 -11.81 -15.04
C ARG A 115 -12.24 -11.40 -16.14
N ALA A 116 -11.20 -10.63 -15.81
CA ALA A 116 -10.19 -10.20 -16.77
C ALA A 116 -9.39 -11.40 -17.31
N VAL A 117 -9.00 -12.34 -16.44
CA VAL A 117 -8.34 -13.58 -16.85
C VAL A 117 -9.23 -14.41 -17.77
N GLN A 118 -10.50 -14.63 -17.40
CA GLN A 118 -11.45 -15.41 -18.21
C GLN A 118 -11.68 -14.84 -19.61
N VAL A 119 -11.74 -13.51 -19.75
CA VAL A 119 -11.90 -12.84 -21.05
C VAL A 119 -10.68 -13.09 -21.94
N VAL A 120 -9.46 -13.02 -21.38
CA VAL A 120 -8.22 -13.27 -22.15
C VAL A 120 -8.18 -14.71 -22.66
N ASP A 121 -8.50 -15.68 -21.82
CA ASP A 121 -8.51 -17.10 -22.20
C ASP A 121 -9.53 -17.37 -23.33
N SER A 122 -10.75 -16.81 -23.21
CA SER A 122 -11.81 -16.97 -24.22
C SER A 122 -11.45 -16.37 -25.58
N THR A 123 -10.66 -15.28 -25.62
CA THR A 123 -10.15 -14.72 -26.88
C THR A 123 -8.96 -15.50 -27.46
N GLY A 124 -8.22 -16.25 -26.64
CA GLY A 124 -7.10 -17.08 -27.08
C GLY A 124 -7.51 -18.41 -27.70
N GLU A 125 -8.67 -18.96 -27.30
CA GLU A 125 -9.22 -20.20 -27.85
C GLU A 125 -9.94 -20.01 -29.20
N ALA A 126 -10.23 -18.77 -29.60
CA ALA A 126 -10.95 -18.43 -30.83
C ALA A 126 -10.05 -18.17 -32.05
N GLY A 127 -8.76 -18.57 -32.00
CA GLY A 127 -7.74 -18.35 -33.04
C GLY A 127 -7.25 -19.62 -33.71
#